data_AF-A0A672FKW8-F1
#
_entry.id   AF-A0A672FKW8-F1
#
_cell.length_a   1.000
_cell.length_b   1.000
_cell.length_c   1.000
_cell.angle_alpha   90.00
_cell.angle_beta   90.00
_cell.angle_gamma   90.00
#
_symmetry.space_group_name_H-M   'P 1'
#
loop_
_entity.id
_entity.type
_entity.pdbx_description
1 polymer ?
#
loop_
_entity_poly.entity_id
_entity_poly.type
_entity_poly.pdbx_seq_one_letter_code
_entity_poly.pdbx_strand_id
1 'polypeptide(L)' 'DSTTVIRCKAAVAWEPNKPLVIEEIEVAPPQSNEVRIKVSLNWSTSFGFCSAVARC' A
#
# COMPACT_ATOMS: atom_id res chain seq x y z
N ASP A 1 -3.48 -18.38 -3.44
CA ASP A 1 -3.81 -17.04 -3.94
C ASP A 1 -2.54 -16.33 -4.40
N SER A 2 -1.87 -16.83 -5.45
CA SER A 2 -0.53 -16.37 -5.86
C SER A 2 -0.43 -15.97 -7.33
N THR A 3 -1.52 -16.05 -8.09
CA THR A 3 -1.55 -15.77 -9.53
C THR A 3 -2.58 -14.70 -9.92
N THR A 4 -3.41 -14.27 -8.97
CA THR A 4 -4.48 -13.30 -9.21
C THR A 4 -3.97 -11.88 -9.01
N VAL A 5 -4.29 -11.01 -9.96
CA VAL A 5 -4.10 -9.56 -9.85
C VAL A 5 -5.07 -9.04 -8.79
N ILE A 6 -4.53 -8.35 -7.77
CA ILE A 6 -5.34 -7.80 -6.67
C ILE A 6 -5.60 -6.33 -6.95
N ARG A 7 -6.86 -5.91 -6.82
CA ARG A 7 -7.23 -4.49 -6.82
C ARG A 7 -7.21 -3.97 -5.39
N CYS A 8 -6.42 -2.93 -5.13
CA CYS A 8 -6.38 -2.28 -3.83
C CYS A 8 -6.30 -0.75 -3.97
N LYS A 9 -6.80 -0.06 -2.94
CA LYS A 9 -6.66 1.40 -2.86
C LYS A 9 -5.29 1.72 -2.28
N ALA A 10 -4.55 2.58 -2.99
CA ALA A 10 -3.24 3.05 -2.57
C ALA A 10 -3.16 4.57 -2.68
N ALA A 11 -2.36 5.18 -1.82
CA ALA A 11 -2.02 6.59 -1.90
C ALA A 11 -0.81 6.74 -2.85
N VAL A 12 -1.03 7.33 -4.03
CA VAL A 12 0.00 7.48 -5.08
C VAL A 12 0.53 8.91 -5.07
N ALA A 13 1.86 9.03 -5.08
CA ALA A 13 2.57 10.30 -5.23
C ALA A 13 2.98 10.47 -6.70
N TRP A 14 2.29 11.33 -7.44
CA TRP A 14 2.65 11.64 -8.83
C TRP A 14 3.78 12.66 -8.94
N GLU A 15 3.86 13.59 -7.99
CA GLU A 15 4.86 14.67 -7.96
C GLU A 15 5.32 14.97 -6.53
N PRO A 16 6.56 15.45 -6.35
CA PRO A 16 7.03 15.92 -5.05
C PRO A 16 6.25 17.16 -4.60
N ASN A 17 5.94 17.24 -3.30
CA ASN A 17 5.18 18.33 -2.67
C ASN A 17 3.71 18.48 -3.08
N LYS A 18 3.13 17.54 -3.83
CA LYS A 18 1.68 17.46 -4.03
C LYS A 18 1.02 16.51 -3.02
N PRO A 19 -0.25 16.74 -2.67
CA PRO A 19 -0.99 15.80 -1.83
C PRO A 19 -1.10 14.44 -2.52
N LEU A 20 -1.03 13.39 -1.73
CA LEU A 20 -1.20 12.01 -2.21
C LEU A 20 -2.64 11.82 -2.69
N VAL A 21 -2.79 11.19 -3.86
CA VAL A 21 -4.11 10.86 -4.41
C VAL A 21 -4.42 9.40 -4.08
N ILE A 22 -5.62 9.13 -3.56
CA ILE A 22 -6.06 7.76 -3.29
C ILE A 22 -6.68 7.21 -4.56
N GLU A 23 -6.01 6.25 -5.18
CA GLU A 23 -6.44 5.63 -6.43
C GLU A 23 -6.49 4.11 -6.29
N GLU A 24 -7.30 3.46 -7.12
CA GLU A 24 -7.39 2.01 -7.17
C GLU A 24 -6.36 1.48 -8.16
N ILE A 25 -5.41 0.69 -7.65
CA ILE A 25 -4.31 0.13 -8.42
C ILE A 25 -4.39 -1.38 -8.48
N GLU A 26 -3.84 -1.94 -9.56
CA GLU A 26 -3.72 -3.37 -9.77
C GLU A 26 -2.32 -3.86 -9.38
N VAL A 27 -2.24 -4.77 -8.41
CA VAL A 27 -0.98 -5.33 -7.93
C VAL A 27 -0.73 -6.68 -8.61
N ALA A 28 0.36 -6.75 -9.37
CA ALA A 28 0.81 -7.94 -10.10
C ALA A 28 1.40 -9.01 -9.15
N PRO A 29 1.23 -10.32 -9.46
CA PRO A 29 1.67 -11.43 -8.59
C PRO A 29 3.16 -11.36 -8.28
N PRO A 30 3.58 -11.80 -7.07
CA PRO A 30 5.00 -11.78 -6.70
C PRO A 30 5.81 -12.74 -7.58
N GLN A 31 7.03 -12.36 -7.95
CA GLN A 31 7.95 -13.23 -8.70
C GLN A 31 8.76 -14.15 -7.77
N SER A 32 9.61 -15.00 -8.35
CA SER A 32 10.50 -15.87 -7.58
C SER A 32 11.39 -15.04 -6.65
N ASN A 33 11.32 -15.31 -5.35
CA ASN A 33 12.00 -14.59 -4.26
C ASN A 33 11.41 -13.22 -3.86
N GLU A 34 10.19 -12.90 -4.29
CA GLU A 34 9.46 -11.72 -3.80
C GLU A 34 8.35 -12.12 -2.83
N VAL A 35 8.08 -11.28 -1.84
CA VAL A 35 6.99 -11.46 -0.87
C VAL A 35 6.01 -10.31 -0.99
N ARG A 36 4.74 -10.63 -1.26
CA ARG A 36 3.64 -9.67 -1.26
C ARG A 36 3.03 -9.56 0.14
N ILE A 37 3.13 -8.38 0.77
CA ILE A 37 2.62 -8.12 2.12
C ILE A 37 1.29 -7.35 2.06
N LYS A 38 0.28 -7.81 2.80
CA LYS A 38 -0.95 -7.05 3.03
C LYS A 38 -0.80 -6.23 4.31
N VAL A 39 -0.81 -4.91 4.19
CA VAL A 39 -0.79 -4.02 5.35
C VAL A 39 -2.18 -4.00 5.99
N SER A 40 -2.33 -4.67 7.14
CA SER A 40 -3.53 -4.62 7.97
C SER A 40 -3.24 -3.78 9.20
N LEU A 41 -3.70 -2.53 9.21
CA LEU A 41 -3.69 -1.73 10.44
C LEU A 41 -4.92 -2.14 11.26
N ASN A 42 -4.68 -2.73 12.42
CA ASN A 42 -5.74 -3.10 13.36
C ASN A 42 -5.94 -1.89 14.30
N TRP A 43 -7.09 -1.24 14.20
CA TRP A 43 -7.36 0.06 14.83
C TRP A 43 -7.52 0.05 16.36
N SER A 44 -7.15 -1.04 17.04
CA SER A 44 -7.42 -1.20 18.47
C SER A 44 -6.29 -0.76 19.41
N THR A 45 -5.16 -0.29 18.89
CA THR A 45 -4.06 0.19 19.74
C THR A 45 -3.98 1.70 19.65
N SER A 46 -4.44 2.37 20.70
CA SER A 46 -4.47 3.83 20.91
C SER A 46 -3.09 4.53 20.96
N PHE A 47 -2.11 4.08 20.20
CA PHE A 47 -0.82 4.74 20.09
C PHE A 47 -0.76 5.54 18.79
N GLY A 48 -0.92 6.86 18.97
CA GLY A 48 -0.40 7.97 18.19
C GLY A 48 -0.12 7.72 16.70
N PHE A 49 -0.90 8.40 15.86
CA PHE A 49 -0.52 8.99 14.57
C PHE A 49 0.96 8.74 14.18
N CYS A 50 1.28 7.52 13.72
CA CYS A 50 2.57 7.22 13.15
C CYS A 50 2.42 7.40 11.66
N SER A 51 2.92 8.54 11.17
CA SER A 51 3.00 8.92 9.76
C SER A 51 3.78 7.88 8.96
N ALA A 52 3.14 6.77 8.60
CA ALA A 52 3.62 5.86 7.57
C ALA A 52 3.17 6.39 6.21
N VAL A 53 3.70 7.56 5.82
CA VAL A 53 3.86 7.86 4.40
C VAL A 53 4.88 6.84 3.92
N ALA A 54 4.42 5.83 3.19
CA ALA A 54 5.27 4.95 2.41
C ALA A 54 6.03 5.84 1.42
N ARG A 55 7.23 6.28 1.83
CA ARG A 55 8.26 6.69 0.89
C ARG A 55 8.72 5.42 0.19
N CYS A 56 8.30 5.24 -1.06
CA CYS A 56 9.11 4.52 -2.04
C CYS A 56 10.24 5.44 -2.49
#